data_AF-A0A9W8IG64-F1
#
_entry.id   AF-A0A9W8IG64-F1
#
_cell.length_a   1.000
_cell.length_b   1.000
_cell.length_c   1.000
_cell.angle_alpha   90.00
_cell.angle_beta   90.00
_cell.angle_gamma   90.00
#
_symmetry.space_group_name_H-M   'P 1'
#
loop_
_entity.id
_entity.type
_entity.pdbx_description
1 polymer ?
#
loop_
_entity_poly.entity_id
_entity_poly.type
_entity_poly.pdbx_seq_one_letter_code
_entity_poly.pdbx_strand_id
1 'polypeptide(L)'
;MVADINEDTYELLNLKCTQDTLTEKLHLLPCSVSHDGTARTDYFILSTEPDQTLVTSFRGRQLQGCQISLPADYTGHVVVESMAADDTAFEDSNSKMRLELQSTEQFDKFTVWEHDRLPQPADDEMISALKWIEVAACIHED
;
A
#
# COMPACT_ATOMS: atom_id res chain seq x y z
N MET A 1 12.12 32.50 -30.17
CA MET A 1 12.31 32.71 -28.72
C MET A 1 11.88 31.40 -28.09
N VAL A 2 12.86 30.53 -27.90
CA VAL A 2 12.66 29.15 -27.44
C VAL A 2 12.44 29.27 -25.95
N ALA A 3 11.33 28.75 -25.43
CA ALA A 3 11.13 28.67 -24.00
C ALA A 3 12.15 27.66 -23.47
N ASP A 4 13.12 28.15 -22.72
CA ASP A 4 14.06 27.33 -21.97
C ASP A 4 13.25 26.38 -21.09
N ILE A 5 13.35 25.09 -21.40
CA ILE A 5 12.89 24.01 -20.53
C ILE A 5 13.92 23.99 -19.39
N ASN A 6 13.62 24.67 -18.29
CA ASN A 6 14.44 24.62 -17.09
C ASN A 6 14.51 23.17 -16.59
N GLU A 7 15.70 22.58 -16.64
CA GLU A 7 16.07 21.24 -16.17
C GLU A 7 16.06 21.10 -14.63
N ASP A 8 15.66 22.11 -13.85
CA ASP A 8 15.89 22.18 -12.41
C ASP A 8 14.63 22.03 -11.52
N THR A 9 13.86 20.98 -11.75
CA THR A 9 12.86 20.54 -10.75
C THR A 9 12.76 19.02 -10.68
N TYR A 10 13.88 18.34 -10.44
CA TYR A 10 13.83 17.03 -9.80
C TYR A 10 13.39 17.25 -8.35
N GLU A 11 12.08 17.20 -8.08
CA GLU A 11 11.59 17.03 -6.71
C GLU A 11 12.19 15.73 -6.17
N LEU A 12 13.21 15.86 -5.32
CA LEU A 12 13.86 14.73 -4.70
C LEU A 12 12.88 14.11 -3.69
N LEU A 13 12.16 13.08 -4.14
CA LEU A 13 11.41 12.15 -3.30
C LEU A 13 12.39 11.47 -2.34
N ASN A 14 12.43 11.97 -1.12
CA ASN A 14 13.17 11.32 -0.04
C ASN A 14 12.25 10.28 0.59
N LEU A 15 12.60 9.00 0.51
CA LEU A 15 11.96 7.94 1.28
C LEU A 15 12.76 7.71 2.57
N LYS A 16 12.22 8.12 3.72
CA LYS A 16 12.77 7.75 5.04
C LYS A 16 12.20 6.38 5.43
N CYS A 17 13.06 5.41 5.75
CA CYS A 17 12.62 4.05 6.05
C CYS A 17 12.70 3.75 7.55
N THR A 18 11.57 3.33 8.12
CA THR A 18 11.47 2.73 9.45
C THR A 18 11.37 1.21 9.27
N GLN A 19 12.10 0.42 10.06
CA GLN A 19 12.25 -1.04 9.87
C GLN A 19 11.12 -1.87 10.52
N ASP A 20 9.96 -1.29 10.79
CA ASP A 20 8.85 -2.03 11.38
C ASP A 20 8.12 -2.83 10.29
N THR A 21 8.00 -4.14 10.51
CA THR A 21 7.37 -5.07 9.57
C THR A 21 5.96 -5.41 10.06
N LEU A 22 4.94 -5.08 9.26
CA LEU A 22 3.56 -5.51 9.44
C LEU A 22 3.44 -6.99 9.07
N THR A 23 3.69 -7.86 10.04
CA THR A 23 3.72 -9.29 9.76
C THR A 23 2.32 -9.88 9.51
N GLU A 24 1.20 -9.27 9.98
CA GLU A 24 -0.15 -9.89 9.91
C GLU A 24 -1.38 -8.95 9.82
N LYS A 25 -1.24 -7.66 9.45
CA LYS A 25 -2.33 -6.66 9.65
C LYS A 25 -2.82 -5.93 8.39
N LEU A 26 -2.43 -6.37 7.19
CA LEU A 26 -2.87 -5.70 5.96
C LEU A 26 -4.04 -6.45 5.32
N HIS A 27 -5.19 -5.78 5.23
CA HIS A 27 -6.44 -6.33 4.71
C HIS A 27 -7.02 -5.41 3.64
N LEU A 28 -7.25 -5.95 2.44
CA LEU A 28 -8.00 -5.30 1.38
C LEU A 28 -9.46 -5.77 1.47
N LEU A 29 -10.34 -4.87 1.91
CA LEU A 29 -11.77 -5.16 2.06
C LEU A 29 -12.54 -4.91 0.75
N PRO A 30 -13.61 -5.66 0.45
CA PRO A 30 -14.44 -5.46 -0.74
C PRO A 30 -15.45 -4.30 -0.55
N CYS A 31 -15.04 -3.25 0.17
CA CYS A 31 -15.88 -2.10 0.46
C CYS A 31 -15.04 -0.86 0.77
N SER A 32 -15.58 0.31 0.46
CA SER A 32 -15.03 1.59 0.92
C SER A 32 -15.51 1.93 2.32
N VAL A 33 -14.59 2.34 3.18
CA VAL A 33 -14.87 2.94 4.49
C VAL A 33 -14.60 4.45 4.38
N SER A 34 -15.61 5.28 4.61
CA SER A 34 -15.47 6.75 4.45
C SER A 34 -14.65 7.44 5.54
N HIS A 35 -14.25 6.71 6.58
CA HIS A 35 -13.47 7.25 7.68
C HIS A 35 -12.00 6.87 7.51
N ASP A 36 -11.15 7.88 7.37
CA ASP A 36 -9.69 7.73 7.36
C ASP A 36 -9.15 8.07 8.75
N GLY A 37 -8.62 7.07 9.46
CA GLY A 37 -8.13 7.24 10.81
C GLY A 37 -7.88 5.94 11.55
N THR A 38 -7.59 6.04 12.85
CA THR A 38 -7.38 4.86 13.69
C THR A 38 -8.68 4.09 13.89
N ALA A 39 -8.60 2.77 13.77
CA ALA A 39 -9.73 1.87 13.96
C ALA A 39 -9.37 0.76 14.95
N ARG A 40 -10.35 0.31 15.74
CA ARG A 40 -10.18 -0.85 16.61
C ARG A 40 -10.29 -2.13 15.79
N THR A 41 -9.16 -2.68 15.41
CA THR A 41 -9.08 -3.92 14.62
C THR A 41 -9.35 -5.18 15.44
N ASP A 42 -9.41 -5.08 16.78
CA ASP A 42 -9.76 -6.20 17.68
C ASP A 42 -11.13 -6.84 17.36
N TYR A 43 -12.02 -6.07 16.72
CA TYR A 43 -13.34 -6.54 16.30
C TYR A 43 -13.33 -7.33 14.98
N PHE A 44 -12.22 -7.28 14.24
CA PHE A 44 -12.04 -8.00 12.99
C PHE A 44 -11.45 -9.38 13.29
N ILE A 45 -12.30 -10.26 13.83
CA ILE A 45 -11.89 -11.59 14.32
C ILE A 45 -11.77 -12.53 13.13
N LEU A 46 -10.58 -13.09 12.95
CA LEU A 46 -10.30 -14.08 11.90
C LEU A 46 -10.59 -15.49 12.42
N SER A 47 -11.21 -16.30 11.57
CA SER A 47 -11.35 -17.74 11.74
C SER A 47 -10.77 -18.43 10.52
N THR A 48 -10.19 -19.62 10.70
CA THR A 48 -9.70 -20.44 9.59
C THR A 48 -10.59 -21.66 9.47
N GLU A 49 -11.16 -21.88 8.29
CA GLU A 49 -11.93 -23.08 7.98
C GLU A 49 -11.00 -24.28 7.68
N PRO A 50 -11.52 -25.53 7.69
CA PRO A 50 -10.69 -26.73 7.52
C PRO A 50 -9.94 -26.81 6.19
N ASP A 51 -10.40 -26.07 5.19
CA ASP A 51 -9.82 -25.91 3.85
C ASP A 51 -8.74 -24.81 3.78
N GLN A 52 -8.35 -24.24 4.93
CA GLN A 52 -7.43 -23.09 5.06
C GLN A 52 -7.99 -21.75 4.56
N THR A 53 -9.29 -21.69 4.27
CA THR A 53 -9.96 -20.42 3.94
C THR A 53 -10.00 -19.51 5.17
N LEU A 54 -9.58 -18.26 5.02
CA LEU A 54 -9.77 -17.24 6.04
C LEU A 54 -11.21 -16.75 5.98
N VAL A 55 -11.89 -16.71 7.12
CA VAL A 55 -13.27 -16.26 7.23
C VAL A 55 -13.37 -15.22 8.34
N THR A 56 -14.10 -14.14 8.08
CA THR A 56 -14.41 -13.12 9.08
C THR A 56 -15.77 -12.50 8.78
N SER A 57 -16.17 -11.52 9.59
CA SER A 57 -17.37 -10.74 9.34
C SER A 57 -17.08 -9.25 9.50
N PHE A 58 -17.60 -8.46 8.58
CA PHE A 58 -17.54 -7.00 8.65
C PHE A 58 -18.93 -6.43 8.46
N ARG A 59 -19.39 -5.59 9.41
CA ARG A 59 -20.73 -4.97 9.39
C ARG A 59 -21.88 -6.00 9.24
N GLY A 60 -21.72 -7.19 9.80
CA GLY A 60 -22.71 -8.27 9.74
C GLY A 60 -22.74 -9.06 8.43
N ARG A 61 -21.79 -8.84 7.52
CA ARG A 61 -21.62 -9.61 6.29
C ARG A 61 -20.41 -10.53 6.43
N GLN A 62 -20.54 -11.77 5.98
CA GLN A 62 -19.42 -12.69 5.95
C GLN A 62 -18.45 -12.26 4.85
N LEU A 63 -17.16 -12.42 5.13
CA LEU A 63 -16.08 -12.26 4.18
C LEU A 63 -15.27 -13.56 4.15
N GLN A 64 -14.90 -13.99 2.95
CA GLN A 64 -13.91 -15.04 2.75
C GLN A 64 -12.65 -14.41 2.18
N GLY A 65 -11.49 -14.85 2.64
CA GLY A 65 -10.23 -14.20 2.40
C GLY A 65 -9.15 -15.17 1.93
N CYS A 66 -8.27 -14.64 1.08
CA CYS A 66 -7.08 -15.33 0.61
C CYS A 66 -5.84 -14.48 0.95
N GLN A 67 -4.83 -15.12 1.54
CA GLN A 67 -3.56 -14.44 1.81
C GLN A 67 -2.69 -14.49 0.56
N ILE A 68 -2.25 -13.32 0.12
CA ILE A 68 -1.41 -13.13 -1.06
C ILE A 68 -0.02 -12.70 -0.59
N SER A 69 1.00 -13.44 -1.01
CA SER A 69 2.40 -13.07 -0.83
C SER A 69 2.90 -12.27 -2.02
N LEU A 70 3.70 -11.24 -1.75
CA LEU A 70 4.42 -10.52 -2.79
C LEU A 70 5.49 -11.43 -3.42
N PRO A 71 5.90 -11.16 -4.69
CA PRO A 71 7.02 -11.88 -5.30
C PRO A 71 8.31 -11.70 -4.48
N ALA A 72 9.20 -12.72 -4.49
CA ALA A 72 10.32 -12.84 -3.55
C ALA A 72 11.28 -11.63 -3.49
N ASP A 73 11.45 -10.92 -4.60
CA ASP A 73 12.36 -9.78 -4.72
C ASP A 73 11.68 -8.42 -4.47
N TYR A 74 10.43 -8.43 -3.97
CA TYR A 74 9.63 -7.24 -3.75
C TYR A 74 9.26 -7.07 -2.27
N THR A 75 9.22 -5.82 -1.82
CA THR A 75 8.78 -5.44 -0.48
C THR A 75 7.73 -4.35 -0.60
N GLY A 76 6.60 -4.53 0.07
CA GLY A 76 5.56 -3.53 0.17
C GLY A 76 5.89 -2.51 1.25
N HIS A 77 5.62 -1.23 0.99
CA HIS A 77 5.82 -0.15 1.94
C HIS A 77 4.52 0.62 2.18
N VAL A 78 4.18 0.86 3.44
CA VAL A 78 3.15 1.84 3.82
C VAL A 78 3.83 3.19 3.97
N VAL A 79 3.39 4.17 3.18
CA VAL A 79 4.03 5.47 3.06
C VAL A 79 3.09 6.57 3.51
N VAL A 80 3.59 7.47 4.36
CA VAL A 80 2.88 8.68 4.77
C VAL A 80 3.63 9.91 4.29
N GLU A 81 2.89 10.93 3.89
CA GLU A 81 3.45 12.25 3.58
C GLU A 81 3.92 12.92 4.88
N SER A 82 5.17 13.35 4.90
CA SER A 82 5.74 14.17 5.96
C SER A 82 6.00 15.56 5.38
N MET A 83 5.31 16.56 5.91
CA MET A 83 5.66 17.94 5.61
C MET A 83 6.83 18.34 6.51
N ALA A 84 8.04 18.29 5.98
CA ALA A 84 9.17 18.96 6.61
C ALA A 84 8.97 20.47 6.43
N ALA A 85 8.43 21.13 7.44
CA ALA A 85 8.59 22.57 7.56
C ALA A 85 10.09 22.81 7.79
N ASP A 86 10.75 23.43 6.83
CA ASP A 86 12.11 23.90 7.02
C ASP A 86 12.03 24.97 8.13
N ASP A 87 12.43 24.61 9.35
CA ASP A 87 12.37 25.44 10.57
C ASP A 87 13.37 26.62 10.50
N THR A 88 13.78 27.00 9.28
CA THR A 88 14.77 28.02 8.97
C THR A 88 14.26 29.04 7.92
N ALA A 89 12.96 29.37 7.92
CA ALA A 89 12.48 30.47 7.08
C ALA A 89 12.60 31.84 7.79
N PHE A 90 13.83 32.35 7.87
CA PHE A 90 14.01 33.79 7.69
C PHE A 90 13.81 34.07 6.20
N GLU A 91 12.75 34.82 5.89
CA GLU A 91 12.49 35.57 4.65
C GLU A 91 13.18 35.07 3.37
N ASP A 92 12.59 34.09 2.68
CA ASP A 92 12.74 34.03 1.22
C ASP A 92 11.49 33.42 0.58
N SER A 93 10.87 34.16 -0.33
CA SER A 93 9.56 33.86 -0.94
C SER A 93 9.64 32.76 -2.02
N ASN A 94 10.55 31.80 -1.87
CA ASN A 94 10.78 30.70 -2.81
C ASN A 94 11.15 29.39 -2.09
N SER A 95 10.55 29.14 -0.92
CA SER A 95 10.64 27.84 -0.26
C SER A 95 9.86 26.80 -1.08
N LYS A 96 10.55 26.14 -2.01
CA LYS A 96 10.04 24.98 -2.73
C LYS A 96 9.64 23.93 -1.69
N MET A 97 8.33 23.70 -1.55
CA MET A 97 7.79 22.69 -0.65
C MET A 97 8.32 21.33 -1.08
N ARG A 98 9.22 20.74 -0.29
CA ARG A 98 9.80 19.44 -0.58
C ARG A 98 8.87 18.37 -0.03
N LEU A 99 8.28 17.57 -0.92
CA LEU A 99 7.50 16.40 -0.53
C LEU A 99 8.44 15.36 0.09
N GLU A 100 8.36 15.14 1.39
CA GLU A 100 9.04 14.04 2.05
C GLU A 100 8.07 12.87 2.26
N LEU A 101 8.48 11.67 1.86
CA LEU A 101 7.71 10.46 2.06
C LEU A 101 8.39 9.62 3.14
N GLN A 102 7.62 9.17 4.12
CA GLN A 102 8.13 8.29 5.17
C GLN A 102 7.48 6.92 5.06
N SER A 103 8.29 5.89 4.83
CA SER A 103 7.89 4.50 4.97
C SER A 103 7.74 4.19 6.46
N THR A 104 6.50 4.08 6.92
CA THR A 104 6.18 3.78 8.31
C THR A 104 6.35 2.29 8.60
N GLU A 105 5.93 1.46 7.65
CA GLU A 105 5.81 0.01 7.84
C GLU A 105 6.13 -0.72 6.54
N GLN A 106 6.59 -1.96 6.65
CA GLN A 106 6.88 -2.87 5.53
C GLN A 106 6.01 -4.12 5.59
N PHE A 107 5.69 -4.71 4.44
CA PHE A 107 4.94 -5.97 4.37
C PHE A 107 5.39 -6.82 3.17
N ASP A 108 5.34 -8.14 3.35
CA ASP A 108 5.63 -9.16 2.32
C ASP A 108 4.37 -9.93 1.89
N LYS A 109 3.25 -9.71 2.58
CA LYS A 109 1.96 -10.35 2.32
C LYS A 109 0.80 -9.50 2.79
N PHE A 110 -0.38 -9.74 2.21
CA PHE A 110 -1.63 -9.10 2.61
C PHE A 110 -2.81 -10.03 2.34
N THR A 111 -3.96 -9.76 2.96
CA THR A 111 -5.18 -10.56 2.75
C THR A 111 -6.18 -9.81 1.87
N VAL A 112 -6.60 -10.42 0.77
CA VAL A 112 -7.72 -9.95 -0.05
C VAL A 112 -8.99 -10.61 0.46
N TRP A 113 -10.07 -9.84 0.58
CA TRP A 113 -11.37 -10.30 1.06
C TRP A 113 -12.46 -10.10 0.01
N GLU A 114 -13.37 -11.06 -0.09
CA GLU A 114 -14.56 -10.98 -0.93
C GLU A 114 -15.83 -11.38 -0.17
N HIS A 115 -16.99 -10.93 -0.67
CA HIS A 115 -18.28 -11.24 -0.08
C HIS A 115 -18.77 -12.63 -0.48
N ASP A 116 -19.05 -13.47 0.52
CA ASP A 116 -19.70 -14.78 0.37
C ASP A 116 -19.00 -15.78 -0.59
N ARG A 117 -17.80 -15.44 -1.08
CA ARG A 117 -16.97 -16.27 -1.97
C ARG A 117 -15.48 -16.00 -1.76
N LEU A 118 -14.67 -17.01 -2.08
CA LEU A 118 -13.22 -16.90 -2.09
C LEU A 118 -12.74 -15.97 -3.21
N PRO A 119 -11.81 -15.03 -2.93
CA PRO A 119 -11.15 -14.25 -3.96
C PRO A 119 -10.44 -15.17 -4.94
N GLN A 120 -10.73 -15.02 -6.24
CA GLN A 120 -10.06 -15.79 -7.28
C GLN A 120 -9.15 -14.89 -8.12
N PRO A 121 -7.92 -15.33 -8.46
CA PRO A 121 -7.00 -14.56 -9.30
C PRO A 121 -7.51 -14.18 -10.70
N ALA A 122 -8.59 -14.82 -11.16
CA ALA A 122 -9.23 -14.52 -12.44
C ALA A 122 -10.26 -13.38 -12.35
N ASP A 123 -10.84 -13.18 -11.16
CA ASP A 123 -11.97 -12.27 -10.93
C ASP A 123 -11.58 -11.03 -10.10
N ASP A 124 -10.44 -11.07 -9.41
CA ASP A 124 -9.96 -9.98 -8.56
C ASP A 124 -8.90 -9.12 -9.27
N GLU A 125 -9.18 -7.83 -9.39
CA GLU A 125 -8.32 -6.86 -10.09
C GLU A 125 -6.96 -6.68 -9.40
N MET A 126 -6.92 -6.71 -8.06
CA MET A 126 -5.67 -6.53 -7.31
C MET A 126 -4.76 -7.75 -7.47
N ILE A 127 -5.31 -8.96 -7.35
CA ILE A 127 -4.53 -10.19 -7.57
C ILE A 127 -4.02 -10.23 -9.02
N SER A 128 -4.85 -9.84 -9.99
CA SER A 128 -4.45 -9.77 -11.39
C SER A 128 -3.36 -8.72 -11.62
N ALA A 129 -3.46 -7.55 -10.99
CA ALA A 129 -2.46 -6.48 -11.10
C ALA A 129 -1.07 -6.89 -10.60
N LEU A 130 -0.95 -7.79 -9.62
CA LEU A 130 0.35 -8.30 -9.18
C LEU A 130 1.12 -9.04 -10.29
N LYS A 131 0.42 -9.67 -11.24
CA LYS A 131 1.06 -10.32 -12.40
C LYS A 131 1.77 -9.33 -13.31
N TRP A 132 1.39 -8.04 -13.26
CA TRP A 132 2.06 -6.99 -14.01
C TRP A 132 3.53 -6.85 -13.62
N ILE A 133 3.89 -7.17 -12.37
CA ILE A 133 5.27 -7.13 -11.88
C ILE A 133 6.15 -8.07 -12.70
N GLU A 134 5.69 -9.31 -12.92
CA GLU A 134 6.40 -10.32 -13.72
C GLU A 134 6.52 -9.88 -15.18
N VAL A 135 5.43 -9.35 -15.76
CA VAL A 135 5.42 -8.85 -17.14
C VAL A 135 6.39 -7.68 -17.32
N ALA A 136 6.38 -6.73 -16.38
CA ALA A 136 7.27 -5.58 -16.41
C ALA A 136 8.73 -5.99 -16.29
N ALA A 137 9.04 -7.00 -15.45
CA ALA A 137 10.38 -7.55 -15.36
C ALA A 137 10.85 -8.08 -16.72
N CYS A 138 10.06 -8.92 -17.40
CA CYS A 138 10.44 -9.46 -18.71
C CYS A 138 10.60 -8.41 -19.82
N ILE A 139 9.85 -7.30 -19.76
CA ILE A 139 9.94 -6.24 -20.78
C ILE A 139 11.23 -5.42 -20.62
N HIS A 140 11.70 -5.24 -19.38
CA HIS A 140 12.84 -4.40 -19.05
C HIS A 140 14.09 -5.22 -18.68
N GLU A 141 14.04 -6.54 -18.87
CA GLU A 141 15.19 -7.43 -18.76
C GLU A 141 15.99 -7.32 -20.06
N ASP A 142 17.10 -6.57 -20.01
CA ASP A 142 18.08 -6.42 -21.11
C ASP A 142 18.92 -7.68 -21.32
#